data_AF-A0A3D4CBQ5-F1
#
_entry.id   AF-A0A3D4CBQ5-F1
#
_cell.length_a   1.000
_cell.length_b   1.000
_cell.length_c   1.000
_cell.angle_alpha   90.00
_cell.angle_beta   90.00
_cell.angle_gamma   90.00
#
_symmetry.space_group_name_H-M   'P 1'
#
loop_
_entity.id
_entity.type
_entity.pdbx_description
1 polymer ?
#
loop_
_entity_poly.entity_id
_entity_poly.type
_entity_poly.pdbx_seq_one_letter_code
_entity_poly.pdbx_strand_id
1 'polypeptide(L)'
;KNDLDKKEENLQRARSNIRRYIWQNVTPYSKFITLTYKDTVLDYETLLYDMKQFFKNLGRAGYMNKNYLWIMEHQIERGKKEGNAGSLHSHCILFDDEYIPFDAINKAWGKGNTDIHKLNDINNVGAYVSKYLTKETYSEFNRHSYHISRGLQKPTEYCHDGYVTDVEFG
;
A
#
# COMPACT_ATOMS: atom_id res chain seq x y z
N LYS A 1 21.38 -17.93 -9.93
CA LYS A 1 20.23 -17.55 -9.09
C LYS A 1 18.99 -18.27 -9.60
N ASN A 2 18.35 -19.07 -8.74
CA ASN A 2 17.10 -19.76 -9.09
C ASN A 2 15.96 -18.72 -9.18
N ASP A 3 14.87 -19.05 -9.87
CA ASP A 3 13.74 -18.14 -10.10
C ASP A 3 13.06 -17.70 -8.77
N LEU A 4 13.04 -18.60 -7.79
CA LEU A 4 12.54 -18.32 -6.44
C LEU A 4 13.35 -17.22 -5.72
N ASP A 5 14.68 -17.25 -5.83
CA ASP A 5 15.55 -16.24 -5.21
C ASP A 5 15.30 -14.86 -5.84
N LYS A 6 15.07 -14.81 -7.16
CA LYS A 6 14.77 -13.57 -7.88
C LYS A 6 13.43 -12.97 -7.44
N LYS A 7 12.40 -13.79 -7.24
CA LYS A 7 11.08 -13.32 -6.77
C LYS A 7 11.14 -12.76 -5.36
N GLU A 8 11.87 -13.41 -4.45
CA GLU A 8 12.08 -12.91 -3.09
C GLU A 8 12.82 -11.57 -3.11
N GLU A 9 13.89 -11.45 -3.89
CA GLU A 9 14.62 -10.18 -4.04
C GLU A 9 13.75 -9.05 -4.60
N ASN A 10 12.92 -9.35 -5.60
CA ASN A 10 11.99 -8.39 -6.17
C ASN A 10 10.94 -7.94 -5.15
N LEU A 11 10.42 -8.86 -4.33
CA LEU A 11 9.51 -8.54 -3.23
C LEU A 11 10.18 -7.62 -2.21
N GLN A 12 11.42 -7.93 -1.78
CA GLN A 12 12.13 -7.09 -0.82
C GLN A 12 12.41 -5.68 -1.39
N ARG A 13 12.76 -5.58 -2.67
CA ARG A 13 12.89 -4.30 -3.37
C ARG A 13 11.57 -3.54 -3.41
N ALA A 14 10.46 -4.20 -3.73
CA ALA A 14 9.13 -3.60 -3.75
C ALA A 14 8.73 -3.06 -2.36
N ARG A 15 8.93 -3.84 -1.29
CA ARG A 15 8.69 -3.41 0.10
C ARG A 15 9.55 -2.20 0.50
N SER A 16 10.84 -2.23 0.17
CA SER A 16 11.76 -1.11 0.43
C SER A 16 11.35 0.16 -0.33
N ASN A 17 10.93 0.02 -1.60
CA ASN A 17 10.43 1.13 -2.38
C ASN A 17 9.14 1.72 -1.76
N ILE A 18 8.17 0.89 -1.39
CA ILE A 18 6.94 1.32 -0.69
C ILE A 18 7.29 2.12 0.58
N ARG A 19 8.21 1.63 1.41
CA ARG A 19 8.66 2.33 2.63
C ARG A 19 9.20 3.72 2.32
N ARG A 20 10.05 3.85 1.30
CA ARG A 20 10.63 5.13 0.88
C ARG A 20 9.55 6.11 0.40
N TYR A 21 8.58 5.64 -0.39
CA TYR A 21 7.44 6.48 -0.80
C TYR A 21 6.62 6.95 0.39
N ILE A 22 6.35 6.07 1.36
CA ILE A 22 5.61 6.44 2.58
C ILE A 22 6.38 7.50 3.37
N TRP A 23 7.67 7.29 3.61
CA TRP A 23 8.49 8.25 4.37
C TRP A 23 8.59 9.62 3.70
N GLN A 24 8.75 9.65 2.37
CA GLN A 24 8.87 10.90 1.62
C GLN A 24 7.58 11.72 1.58
N ASN A 25 6.42 11.08 1.69
CA ASN A 25 5.13 11.73 1.41
C ASN A 25 4.18 11.78 2.61
N VAL A 26 4.57 11.25 3.77
CA VAL A 26 3.70 11.31 4.95
C VAL A 26 3.45 12.75 5.38
N THR A 27 2.19 13.03 5.68
CA THR A 27 1.66 14.34 6.05
C THR A 27 0.93 14.24 7.40
N PRO A 28 0.61 15.36 8.07
CA PRO A 28 -0.05 15.33 9.38
C PRO A 28 -1.38 14.57 9.42
N TYR A 29 -2.14 14.53 8.31
CA TYR A 29 -3.43 13.86 8.24
C TYR A 29 -3.40 12.56 7.43
N SER A 30 -2.22 12.05 7.08
CA SER A 30 -2.07 10.75 6.41
C SER A 30 -2.85 9.65 7.15
N LYS A 31 -3.57 8.80 6.39
CA LYS A 31 -4.45 7.77 6.96
C LYS A 31 -4.13 6.41 6.39
N PHE A 32 -3.96 5.43 7.27
CA PHE A 32 -3.95 4.02 6.86
C PHE A 32 -5.34 3.43 6.99
N ILE A 33 -5.83 2.87 5.88
CA ILE A 33 -7.20 2.45 5.68
C ILE A 33 -7.19 1.03 5.15
N THR A 34 -7.99 0.16 5.75
CA THR A 34 -8.28 -1.17 5.21
C THR A 34 -9.67 -1.15 4.57
N LEU A 35 -9.75 -1.52 3.30
CA LEU A 35 -10.97 -1.58 2.50
C LEU A 35 -11.29 -3.04 2.21
N THR A 36 -12.38 -3.56 2.79
CA THR A 36 -12.81 -4.95 2.66
C THR A 36 -14.15 -5.04 1.93
N TYR A 37 -14.30 -6.07 1.08
CA TYR A 37 -15.60 -6.35 0.47
C TYR A 37 -16.55 -7.01 1.47
N LYS A 38 -17.84 -6.79 1.25
CA LYS A 38 -18.90 -7.54 1.91
C LYS A 38 -18.95 -8.99 1.42
N ASP A 39 -18.83 -9.19 0.11
CA ASP A 39 -18.89 -10.49 -0.55
C ASP A 39 -17.51 -10.88 -1.09
N THR A 40 -17.27 -12.18 -1.30
CA THR A 40 -15.99 -12.68 -1.81
C THR A 40 -15.70 -12.14 -3.22
N VAL A 41 -14.57 -11.42 -3.36
CA VAL A 41 -14.02 -10.96 -4.65
C VAL A 41 -12.62 -11.51 -4.82
N LEU A 42 -12.40 -12.33 -5.85
CA LEU A 42 -11.09 -12.93 -6.18
C LEU A 42 -10.49 -12.39 -7.48
N ASP A 43 -11.27 -11.65 -8.27
CA ASP A 43 -10.82 -11.13 -9.56
C ASP A 43 -10.06 -9.80 -9.39
N TYR A 44 -8.83 -9.78 -9.88
CA TYR A 44 -7.96 -8.61 -9.81
C TYR A 44 -8.50 -7.41 -10.59
N GLU A 45 -9.10 -7.64 -11.77
CA GLU A 45 -9.62 -6.52 -12.59
C GLU A 45 -10.81 -5.84 -11.92
N THR A 46 -11.66 -6.61 -11.24
CA THR A 46 -12.74 -6.10 -10.38
C THR A 46 -12.17 -5.24 -9.26
N LEU A 47 -11.14 -5.73 -8.54
CA LEU A 47 -10.48 -4.92 -7.52
C LEU A 47 -9.88 -3.63 -8.08
N LEU A 48 -9.18 -3.71 -9.22
CA LEU A 48 -8.55 -2.57 -9.85
C LEU A 48 -9.57 -1.51 -10.27
N TYR A 49 -10.70 -1.94 -10.83
CA TYR A 49 -11.81 -1.06 -11.18
C TYR A 49 -12.39 -0.38 -9.93
N ASP A 50 -12.63 -1.15 -8.87
CA ASP A 50 -13.23 -0.65 -7.64
C ASP A 50 -12.31 0.31 -6.88
N MET A 51 -11.00 0.07 -6.87
CA MET A 51 -10.02 1.01 -6.34
C MET A 51 -10.01 2.33 -7.11
N LYS A 52 -10.11 2.30 -8.45
CA LYS A 52 -10.24 3.54 -9.25
C LYS A 52 -11.52 4.31 -8.89
N GLN A 53 -12.63 3.60 -8.69
CA GLN A 53 -13.91 4.20 -8.32
C GLN A 53 -13.85 4.79 -6.90
N PHE A 54 -13.21 4.12 -5.95
CA PHE A 54 -12.98 4.62 -4.60
C PHE A 54 -12.30 6.01 -4.60
N PHE A 55 -11.12 6.14 -5.24
CA PHE A 55 -10.43 7.43 -5.32
C PHE A 55 -11.23 8.48 -6.10
N LYS A 56 -11.92 8.07 -7.17
CA LYS A 56 -12.80 8.97 -7.93
C LYS A 56 -13.93 9.51 -7.07
N ASN A 57 -14.54 8.68 -6.22
CA ASN A 57 -15.62 9.06 -5.33
C ASN A 57 -15.15 9.98 -4.20
N LEU A 58 -13.95 9.73 -3.62
CA LEU A 58 -13.30 10.67 -2.70
C LEU A 58 -13.10 12.04 -3.35
N GLY A 59 -12.61 12.06 -4.59
CA GLY A 59 -12.45 13.29 -5.37
C GLY A 59 -13.75 14.06 -5.58
N ARG A 60 -14.84 13.35 -5.91
CA ARG A 60 -16.18 13.96 -6.07
C ARG A 60 -16.76 14.49 -4.76
N ALA A 61 -16.39 13.90 -3.63
CA ALA A 61 -16.79 14.36 -2.31
C ALA A 61 -15.96 15.57 -1.82
N GLY A 62 -15.02 16.08 -2.63
CA GLY A 62 -14.21 17.25 -2.31
C GLY A 62 -12.87 16.93 -1.65
N TYR A 63 -12.48 15.66 -1.55
CA TYR A 63 -11.22 15.24 -0.91
C TYR A 63 -10.16 14.84 -1.92
N MET A 64 -8.93 14.64 -1.45
CA MET A 64 -7.81 14.27 -2.31
C MET A 64 -8.01 12.92 -3.02
N ASN A 65 -7.66 12.88 -4.31
CA ASN A 65 -7.69 11.66 -5.12
C ASN A 65 -6.41 11.43 -5.94
N LYS A 66 -5.30 12.11 -5.61
CA LYS A 66 -4.06 12.07 -6.40
C LYS A 66 -2.84 11.55 -5.65
N ASN A 67 -2.82 11.63 -4.30
CA ASN A 67 -1.70 11.19 -3.48
C ASN A 67 -2.16 10.04 -2.58
N TYR A 68 -2.00 8.83 -3.11
CA TYR A 68 -2.32 7.60 -2.42
C TYR A 68 -1.35 6.48 -2.81
N LEU A 69 -1.27 5.48 -1.94
CA LEU A 69 -0.65 4.19 -2.20
C LEU A 69 -1.63 3.11 -1.75
N TRP A 70 -1.74 2.01 -2.48
CA TRP A 70 -2.49 0.86 -1.99
C TRP A 70 -1.79 -0.45 -2.29
N ILE A 71 -2.01 -1.44 -1.42
CA ILE A 71 -1.46 -2.78 -1.47
C ILE A 71 -2.63 -3.75 -1.44
N MET A 72 -2.65 -4.67 -2.39
CA MET A 72 -3.55 -5.82 -2.42
C MET A 72 -3.06 -6.88 -1.45
N GLU A 73 -3.98 -7.50 -0.74
CA GLU A 73 -3.76 -8.73 0.01
C GLU A 73 -4.93 -9.69 -0.23
N HIS A 74 -4.65 -10.99 -0.27
CA HIS A 74 -5.68 -12.03 -0.30
C HIS A 74 -5.87 -12.64 1.10
N GLN A 75 -7.06 -12.49 1.69
CA GLN A 75 -7.36 -13.00 3.05
C GLN A 75 -7.61 -14.51 3.10
N ILE A 76 -6.66 -15.32 2.65
CA ILE A 76 -6.79 -16.79 2.62
C ILE A 76 -7.11 -17.35 4.01
N GLU A 77 -6.40 -16.90 5.05
CA GLU A 77 -6.60 -17.39 6.42
C GLU A 77 -7.96 -17.01 7.01
N ARG A 78 -8.50 -15.85 6.63
CA ARG A 78 -9.86 -15.46 7.01
C ARG A 78 -10.87 -16.34 6.27
N GLY A 79 -10.67 -16.55 4.98
CA GLY A 79 -11.51 -17.42 4.16
C GLY A 79 -11.62 -18.83 4.73
N LYS A 80 -10.49 -19.44 5.09
CA LYS A 80 -10.46 -20.76 5.75
C LYS A 80 -11.32 -20.81 7.01
N LYS A 81 -11.27 -19.76 7.85
CA LYS A 81 -12.07 -19.67 9.09
C LYS A 81 -13.56 -19.49 8.80
N GLU A 82 -13.91 -18.79 7.73
CA GLU A 82 -15.28 -18.51 7.30
C GLU A 82 -15.84 -19.58 6.33
N GLY A 83 -15.06 -20.61 5.99
CA GLY A 83 -15.45 -21.66 5.06
C GLY A 83 -15.51 -21.24 3.58
N ASN A 84 -14.76 -20.21 3.18
CA ASN A 84 -14.69 -19.71 1.81
C ASN A 84 -13.23 -19.49 1.33
N ALA A 85 -13.05 -19.03 0.10
CA ALA A 85 -11.73 -18.83 -0.52
C ALA A 85 -10.97 -17.59 -0.02
N GLY A 86 -11.55 -16.80 0.87
CA GLY A 86 -11.11 -15.46 1.23
C GLY A 86 -11.51 -14.45 0.16
N SER A 87 -11.30 -13.17 0.43
CA SER A 87 -11.46 -12.10 -0.55
C SER A 87 -10.13 -11.39 -0.75
N LEU A 88 -9.91 -10.87 -1.96
CA LEU A 88 -8.99 -9.76 -2.16
C LEU A 88 -9.53 -8.56 -1.40
N HIS A 89 -8.64 -7.79 -0.79
CA HIS A 89 -8.95 -6.50 -0.17
C HIS A 89 -7.76 -5.56 -0.34
N SER A 90 -7.92 -4.32 0.09
CA SER A 90 -6.88 -3.30 -0.10
C SER A 90 -6.51 -2.60 1.19
N HIS A 91 -5.19 -2.47 1.38
CA HIS A 91 -4.56 -1.63 2.38
C HIS A 91 -4.09 -0.36 1.72
N CYS A 92 -4.72 0.76 2.05
CA CYS A 92 -4.49 2.05 1.42
C CYS A 92 -3.89 3.05 2.41
N ILE A 93 -2.94 3.86 1.93
CA ILE A 93 -2.55 5.10 2.57
C ILE A 93 -3.01 6.27 1.72
N LEU A 94 -3.76 7.19 2.32
CA LEU A 94 -4.05 8.52 1.78
C LEU A 94 -3.04 9.50 2.36
N PHE A 95 -2.42 10.33 1.52
CA PHE A 95 -1.42 11.32 1.92
C PHE A 95 -1.99 12.72 1.76
N ASP A 96 -2.60 13.26 2.80
CA ASP A 96 -3.32 14.53 2.76
C ASP A 96 -2.91 15.46 3.91
N ASP A 97 -2.86 16.75 3.67
CA ASP A 97 -2.64 17.79 4.69
C ASP A 97 -3.94 18.22 5.38
N GLU A 98 -5.09 17.73 4.90
CA GLU A 98 -6.40 18.00 5.46
C GLU A 98 -7.09 16.74 6.04
N TYR A 99 -7.97 16.96 7.02
CA TYR A 99 -8.75 15.89 7.63
C TYR A 99 -9.85 15.38 6.69
N ILE A 100 -9.78 14.09 6.36
CA ILE A 100 -10.88 13.39 5.67
C ILE A 100 -11.75 12.65 6.71
N PRO A 101 -13.06 12.92 6.79
CA PRO A 101 -13.99 12.22 7.69
C PRO A 101 -14.13 10.73 7.33
N PHE A 102 -14.27 9.89 8.36
CA PHE A 102 -14.50 8.45 8.20
C PHE A 102 -15.72 8.15 7.31
N ASP A 103 -16.82 8.88 7.51
CA ASP A 103 -18.04 8.72 6.73
C ASP A 103 -17.83 8.98 5.23
N ALA A 104 -17.00 9.96 4.88
CA ALA A 104 -16.67 10.25 3.48
C ALA A 104 -15.88 9.08 2.84
N ILE A 105 -14.93 8.50 3.57
CA ILE A 105 -14.14 7.34 3.13
C ILE A 105 -15.06 6.12 2.97
N ASN A 106 -15.91 5.85 3.97
CA ASN A 106 -16.79 4.70 3.96
C ASN A 106 -17.83 4.79 2.83
N LYS A 107 -18.41 5.98 2.60
CA LYS A 107 -19.29 6.24 1.45
C LYS A 107 -18.57 6.11 0.12
N ALA A 108 -17.32 6.58 0.03
CA ALA A 108 -16.54 6.44 -1.20
C ALA A 108 -16.23 4.97 -1.54
N TRP A 109 -16.04 4.13 -0.52
CA TRP A 109 -15.85 2.68 -0.70
C TRP A 109 -17.15 1.98 -1.07
N GLY A 110 -18.18 2.05 -0.20
CA GLY A 110 -19.54 1.57 -0.48
C GLY A 110 -19.69 0.08 -0.82
N LYS A 111 -18.65 -0.73 -0.65
CA LYS A 111 -18.60 -2.14 -1.10
C LYS A 111 -18.38 -3.15 0.03
N GLY A 112 -18.36 -2.67 1.26
CA GLY A 112 -18.14 -3.46 2.47
C GLY A 112 -17.67 -2.57 3.61
N ASN A 113 -16.69 -3.05 4.37
CA ASN A 113 -16.25 -2.35 5.57
C ASN A 113 -14.95 -1.56 5.33
N THR A 114 -14.85 -0.45 6.05
CA THR A 114 -13.69 0.43 6.10
C THR A 114 -13.17 0.47 7.52
N ASP A 115 -11.87 0.22 7.72
CA ASP A 115 -11.21 0.40 9.02
C ASP A 115 -10.10 1.44 8.89
N ILE A 116 -10.03 2.39 9.82
CA ILE A 116 -8.95 3.39 9.89
C ILE A 116 -8.05 3.06 11.06
N HIS A 117 -6.75 2.91 10.79
CA HIS A 117 -5.74 2.69 11.81
C HIS A 117 -4.95 3.98 12.06
N LYS A 118 -4.71 4.28 13.34
CA LYS A 118 -3.91 5.43 13.73
C LYS A 118 -2.43 5.17 13.42
N LEU A 119 -1.83 6.10 12.67
CA LEU A 119 -0.41 6.12 12.40
C LEU A 119 0.31 6.81 13.58
N ASN A 120 0.83 6.03 14.53
CA ASN A 120 1.45 6.58 15.75
C ASN A 120 2.93 6.97 15.58
N ASP A 121 3.66 6.33 14.66
CA ASP A 121 5.08 6.59 14.38
C ASP A 121 5.40 6.30 12.92
N ILE A 122 5.82 7.32 12.17
CA ILE A 122 6.16 7.31 10.74
C ILE A 122 7.17 6.20 10.39
N ASN A 123 8.19 6.00 11.23
CA ASN A 123 9.22 4.97 10.99
C ASN A 123 8.59 3.57 11.04
N ASN A 124 7.62 3.39 11.93
CA ASN A 124 6.86 2.15 12.05
C ASN A 124 5.80 2.02 10.93
N VAL A 125 5.20 3.11 10.43
CA VAL A 125 4.16 3.05 9.39
C VAL A 125 4.67 2.37 8.13
N GLY A 126 5.83 2.78 7.61
CA GLY A 126 6.38 2.18 6.39
C GLY A 126 6.62 0.69 6.57
N ALA A 127 7.24 0.31 7.69
CA ALA A 127 7.49 -1.09 8.03
C ALA A 127 6.17 -1.87 8.18
N TYR A 128 5.20 -1.32 8.89
CA TYR A 128 3.88 -1.90 9.13
C TYR A 128 3.11 -2.11 7.82
N VAL A 129 2.98 -1.08 6.99
CA VAL A 129 2.17 -1.16 5.76
C VAL A 129 2.81 -2.08 4.72
N SER A 130 4.14 -2.05 4.59
CA SER A 130 4.84 -2.95 3.67
C SER A 130 4.68 -4.45 3.99
N LYS A 131 4.24 -4.83 5.20
CA LYS A 131 3.97 -6.23 5.56
C LYS A 131 2.76 -6.80 4.83
N TYR A 132 1.81 -5.96 4.44
CA TYR A 132 0.63 -6.37 3.68
C TYR A 132 0.95 -6.75 2.24
N LEU A 133 2.14 -6.39 1.74
CA LEU A 133 2.65 -6.95 0.49
C LEU A 133 3.18 -8.37 0.78
N THR A 134 2.27 -9.34 0.88
CA THR A 134 2.58 -10.72 1.26
C THR A 134 3.33 -11.45 0.16
N LYS A 135 4.01 -12.56 0.52
CA LYS A 135 4.76 -13.35 -0.46
C LYS A 135 3.83 -14.04 -1.44
N GLU A 136 2.69 -14.49 -0.95
CA GLU A 136 1.63 -15.17 -1.67
C GLU A 136 1.06 -14.25 -2.74
N THR A 137 0.55 -13.08 -2.32
CA THR A 137 -0.03 -12.10 -3.24
C THR A 137 1.00 -11.54 -4.23
N TYR A 138 2.25 -11.30 -3.79
CA TYR A 138 3.30 -10.88 -4.72
C TYR A 138 3.73 -11.99 -5.69
N SER A 139 3.69 -13.26 -5.31
CA SER A 139 4.04 -14.35 -6.22
C SER A 139 2.99 -14.54 -7.32
N GLU A 140 1.73 -14.27 -7.01
CA GLU A 140 0.60 -14.35 -7.95
C GLU A 140 0.50 -13.12 -8.84
N PHE A 141 0.56 -11.92 -8.26
CA PHE A 141 0.29 -10.66 -8.98
C PHE A 141 1.53 -9.81 -9.25
N ASN A 142 2.68 -10.15 -8.67
CA ASN A 142 3.95 -9.42 -8.84
C ASN A 142 3.76 -7.91 -8.59
N ARG A 143 4.29 -7.03 -9.45
CA ARG A 143 4.14 -5.57 -9.36
C ARG A 143 2.69 -5.06 -9.33
N HIS A 144 1.69 -5.88 -9.69
CA HIS A 144 0.27 -5.51 -9.64
C HIS A 144 -0.34 -5.63 -8.25
N SER A 145 0.36 -6.26 -7.31
CA SER A 145 -0.03 -6.35 -5.89
C SER A 145 0.06 -5.03 -5.12
N TYR A 146 0.60 -3.96 -5.71
CA TYR A 146 0.55 -2.63 -5.12
C TYR A 146 0.53 -1.56 -6.21
N HIS A 147 0.01 -0.39 -5.87
CA HIS A 147 -0.09 0.74 -6.77
C HIS A 147 0.28 2.03 -6.03
N ILE A 148 1.09 2.83 -6.70
CA ILE A 148 1.57 4.12 -6.22
C ILE A 148 1.00 5.17 -7.17
N SER A 149 0.25 6.12 -6.65
CA SER A 149 -0.29 7.22 -7.45
C SER A 149 0.82 8.10 -8.02
N ARG A 150 0.56 8.70 -9.19
CA ARG A 150 1.54 9.55 -9.88
C ARG A 150 1.78 10.90 -9.20
N GLY A 151 0.90 11.31 -8.29
CA GLY A 151 1.00 12.58 -7.57
C GLY A 151 2.03 12.56 -6.44
N LEU A 152 2.46 11.38 -5.98
CA LEU A 152 3.46 11.25 -4.93
C LEU A 152 4.84 11.68 -5.41
N GLN A 153 5.54 12.41 -4.56
CA GLN A 153 6.95 12.71 -4.74
C GLN A 153 7.74 11.41 -4.75
N LYS A 154 8.51 11.19 -5.81
CA LYS A 154 9.38 10.02 -5.92
C LYS A 154 10.52 10.17 -4.91
N PRO A 155 10.85 9.13 -4.15
CA PRO A 155 11.99 9.18 -3.25
C PRO A 155 13.28 9.37 -4.05
N THR A 156 14.16 10.26 -3.56
CA THR A 156 15.51 10.44 -4.10
C THR A 156 16.45 9.41 -3.48
N GLU A 157 17.19 8.70 -4.33
CA GLU A 157 18.27 7.81 -3.89
C GLU A 157 19.60 8.54 -4.08
N TYR A 158 20.24 8.96 -2.99
CA TYR A 158 21.63 9.39 -3.02
C TYR A 158 22.50 8.14 -2.95
N CYS A 159 22.93 7.63 -4.11
CA CYS A 159 24.07 6.72 -4.14
C CYS A 159 25.32 7.56 -3.84
N HIS A 160 25.92 7.37 -2.68
CA HIS A 160 27.31 7.77 -2.48
C HIS A 160 28.16 6.72 -3.21
N ASP A 161 28.66 7.05 -4.41
CA ASP A 161 29.68 6.23 -5.07
C ASP A 161 30.88 6.13 -4.12
N GLY A 162 31.35 4.90 -3.90
CA GLY A 162 32.27 4.56 -2.82
C GLY A 162 33.55 5.40 -2.82
N TYR A 163 33.78 6.11 -1.73
CA TYR A 163 35.12 6.53 -1.32
C TYR A 163 35.59 5.59 -0.21
N VAL A 164 36.44 4.63 -0.58
CA VAL A 164 37.42 4.10 0.37
C VAL A 164 38.47 5.18 0.51
N THR A 165 38.40 5.97 1.56
CA THR A 165 39.56 6.77 1.98
C THR A 165 40.41 5.86 2.85
N ASP A 166 41.50 5.34 2.30
CA ASP A 166 42.64 4.91 3.11
C ASP A 166 43.15 6.14 3.85
N VAL A 167 42.85 6.22 5.14
CA VAL A 167 43.43 7.23 6.02
C VAL A 167 44.67 6.59 6.63
N GLU A 168 45.81 6.77 5.98
CA GLU A 168 47.10 6.62 6.64
C GLU A 168 47.22 7.74 7.68
N PHE A 169 47.18 7.38 8.95
CA PHE A 169 47.63 8.26 10.02
C PHE A 169 49.15 8.13 10.11
N GLY A 170 49.84 9.20 9.70
CA GLY A 170 51.25 9.43 10.02
C GLY A 170 51.49 9.74 11.49
#